data_AF-A0A7X5WMS6-F1
#
_entry.id   AF-A0A7X5WMS6-F1
#
_cell.length_a   1.000
_cell.length_b   1.000
_cell.length_c   1.000
_cell.angle_alpha   90.00
_cell.angle_beta   90.00
_cell.angle_gamma   90.00
#
_symmetry.space_group_name_H-M   'P 1'
#
loop_
_entity.id
_entity.type
_entity.pdbx_description
1 polymer ?
#
loop_
_entity_poly.entity_id
_entity_poly.type
_entity_poly.pdbx_seq_one_letter_code
_entity_poly.pdbx_strand_id
1 'polypeptide(L)'
;IAIDDSATVTDLVRLAIDTGYSRFPVTGTDLDDVVGVVHVKTVHDVAAVDRDTARVVDLMAPVLAVPEARDLDELLVDLREGGQQLAVVIDEYGGTAGIVTLEDVLEEIVGEIDDEHDEITTTLTRVEALGSTVIPASLHPDEVRAATGFEMPEGEYETLAGLVLDRLGRIPVPGDMCTVGGWRLEVVAMERLRIATVRVVAP
;
A
#
# COMPACT_ATOMS: atom_id res chain seq x y z
N ILE A 1 5.22 1.00 13.31
CA ILE A 1 4.81 1.79 14.50
C ILE A 1 4.39 0.80 15.56
N ALA A 2 4.91 0.92 16.78
CA ALA A 2 4.64 0.01 17.89
C ALA A 2 4.35 0.80 19.17
N ILE A 3 3.87 0.11 20.21
CA ILE A 3 3.62 0.68 21.53
C ILE A 3 4.32 -0.16 22.61
N ASP A 4 4.94 0.50 23.58
CA ASP A 4 5.66 -0.14 24.69
C ASP A 4 4.70 -0.88 25.63
N ASP A 5 5.11 -2.04 26.17
CA ASP A 5 4.28 -2.87 27.05
C ASP A 5 3.85 -2.17 28.36
N SER A 6 4.61 -1.18 28.78
CA SER A 6 4.35 -0.36 29.97
C SER A 6 3.43 0.82 29.69
N ALA A 7 3.12 1.09 28.41
CA ALA A 7 2.25 2.19 28.02
C ALA A 7 0.82 2.01 28.53
N THR A 8 0.13 3.14 28.72
CA THR A 8 -1.24 3.16 29.22
C THR A 8 -2.25 3.06 28.08
N VAL A 9 -3.51 2.75 28.42
CA VAL A 9 -4.63 2.82 27.48
C VAL A 9 -4.81 4.23 26.92
N THR A 10 -4.52 5.27 27.70
CA THR A 10 -4.53 6.66 27.22
C THR A 10 -3.47 6.88 26.14
N ASP A 11 -2.28 6.32 26.29
CA ASP A 11 -1.21 6.41 25.28
C ASP A 11 -1.59 5.67 23.99
N LEU A 12 -2.23 4.51 24.10
CA LEU A 12 -2.78 3.77 22.96
C LEU A 12 -3.79 4.62 22.17
N VAL A 13 -4.71 5.30 22.85
CA VAL A 13 -5.71 6.17 22.20
C VAL A 13 -5.02 7.34 21.49
N ARG A 14 -4.04 7.97 22.13
CA ARG A 14 -3.28 9.07 21.52
C ARG A 14 -2.56 8.60 20.27
N LEU A 15 -1.84 7.48 20.36
CA LEU A 15 -1.14 6.89 19.23
C LEU A 15 -2.08 6.57 18.07
N ALA A 16 -3.25 5.99 18.36
CA ALA A 16 -4.27 5.70 17.35
C ALA A 16 -4.80 6.96 16.65
N ILE A 17 -4.99 8.05 17.39
CA ILE A 17 -5.41 9.34 16.81
C ILE A 17 -4.30 9.94 15.93
N ASP A 18 -3.07 9.91 16.42
CA ASP A 18 -1.93 10.54 15.75
C ASP A 18 -1.53 9.81 14.45
N THR A 19 -1.66 8.48 14.42
CA THR A 19 -1.23 7.67 13.27
C THR A 19 -2.38 7.20 12.38
N GLY A 20 -3.63 7.19 12.88
CA GLY A 20 -4.78 6.65 12.19
C GLY A 20 -4.85 5.11 12.14
N TYR A 21 -3.92 4.40 12.79
CA TYR A 21 -3.91 2.94 12.81
C TYR A 21 -4.78 2.39 13.94
N SER A 22 -5.35 1.19 13.70
CA SER A 22 -6.26 0.54 14.65
C SER A 22 -5.60 -0.55 15.49
N ARG A 23 -4.47 -1.10 15.04
CA ARG A 23 -3.74 -2.19 15.70
C ARG A 23 -2.26 -1.82 15.80
N PHE A 24 -1.66 -2.16 16.93
CA PHE A 24 -0.27 -1.84 17.24
C PHE A 24 0.43 -3.06 17.82
N PRO A 25 1.58 -3.47 17.28
CA PRO A 25 2.49 -4.38 17.97
C PRO A 25 2.85 -3.81 19.34
N VAL A 26 2.79 -4.67 20.36
CA VAL A 26 3.24 -4.34 21.72
C VAL A 26 4.67 -4.84 21.86
N THR A 27 5.59 -3.94 22.19
CA THR A 27 7.02 -4.24 22.32
C THR A 27 7.45 -4.28 23.78
N GLY A 28 8.28 -5.25 24.13
CA GLY A 28 8.88 -5.41 25.45
C GLY A 28 10.19 -4.62 25.57
N THR A 29 11.31 -5.34 25.49
CA THR A 29 12.65 -4.77 25.78
C THR A 29 13.11 -3.77 24.72
N ASP A 30 12.81 -4.04 23.46
CA ASP A 30 13.13 -3.22 22.30
C ASP A 30 12.13 -3.49 21.16
N LEU A 31 12.36 -2.88 20.00
CA LEU A 31 11.47 -3.01 18.84
C LEU A 31 11.45 -4.42 18.23
N ASP A 32 12.46 -5.25 18.51
CA ASP A 32 12.56 -6.60 17.98
C ASP A 32 11.82 -7.62 18.88
N ASP A 33 11.55 -7.26 20.13
CA ASP A 33 10.82 -8.04 21.14
C ASP A 33 9.31 -7.75 21.11
N VAL A 34 8.61 -8.25 20.09
CA VAL A 34 7.14 -8.10 20.00
C VAL A 34 6.45 -9.17 20.85
N VAL A 35 5.78 -8.72 21.92
CA VAL A 35 5.13 -9.60 22.91
C VAL A 35 3.63 -9.83 22.64
N GLY A 36 3.04 -9.08 21.70
CA GLY A 36 1.64 -9.22 21.31
C GLY A 36 1.16 -8.11 20.39
N VAL A 37 -0.16 -8.04 20.19
CA VAL A 37 -0.81 -6.98 19.42
C VAL A 37 -2.01 -6.44 20.19
N VAL A 38 -2.14 -5.12 20.25
CA VAL A 38 -3.28 -4.46 20.88
C VAL A 38 -4.11 -3.71 19.84
N HIS A 39 -5.44 -3.82 19.92
CA HIS A 39 -6.37 -3.10 19.07
C HIS A 39 -6.97 -1.93 19.86
N VAL A 40 -7.01 -0.72 19.29
CA VAL A 40 -7.62 0.46 19.93
C VAL A 40 -9.05 0.24 20.45
N LYS A 41 -9.83 -0.69 19.86
CA LYS A 41 -11.20 -1.00 20.31
C LYS A 41 -11.26 -1.61 21.71
N THR A 42 -10.20 -2.23 22.21
CA THR A 42 -10.15 -2.77 23.57
C THR A 42 -10.21 -1.67 24.64
N VAL A 43 -10.05 -0.39 24.25
CA VAL A 43 -10.30 0.76 25.13
C VAL A 43 -11.73 0.80 25.69
N HIS A 44 -12.68 0.15 24.99
CA HIS A 44 -14.06 0.05 25.45
C HIS A 44 -14.23 -0.93 26.62
N ASP A 45 -13.27 -1.83 26.80
CA ASP A 45 -13.25 -2.79 27.92
C ASP A 45 -12.71 -2.16 29.21
N VAL A 46 -12.15 -0.93 29.12
CA VAL A 46 -11.59 -0.17 30.24
C VAL A 46 -12.41 1.07 30.53
N ALA A 47 -12.86 1.20 31.78
CA ALA A 47 -13.58 2.38 32.25
C ALA A 47 -12.73 3.65 32.10
N ALA A 48 -13.35 4.76 31.72
CA ALA A 48 -12.64 5.99 31.39
C ALA A 48 -11.71 6.51 32.50
N VAL A 49 -12.07 6.30 33.78
CA VAL A 49 -11.29 6.71 34.95
C VAL A 49 -10.00 5.89 35.13
N ASP A 50 -9.96 4.67 34.61
CA ASP A 50 -8.84 3.75 34.81
C ASP A 50 -7.82 3.80 33.66
N ARG A 51 -8.15 4.46 32.54
CA ARG A 51 -7.35 4.45 31.30
C ARG A 51 -5.93 5.01 31.43
N ASP A 52 -5.73 5.93 32.36
CA ASP A 52 -4.40 6.50 32.65
C ASP A 52 -3.51 5.55 33.47
N THR A 53 -4.04 4.41 33.93
CA THR A 53 -3.30 3.44 34.76
C THR A 53 -3.35 2.01 34.22
N ALA A 54 -4.42 1.64 33.50
CA ALA A 54 -4.52 0.37 32.80
C ALA A 54 -3.45 0.29 31.72
N ARG A 55 -2.74 -0.84 31.63
CA ARG A 55 -1.64 -1.03 30.69
C ARG A 55 -2.11 -1.73 29.42
N VAL A 56 -1.45 -1.44 28.31
CA VAL A 56 -1.76 -2.07 27.02
C VAL A 56 -1.51 -3.58 27.02
N VAL A 57 -0.51 -4.05 27.75
CA VAL A 57 -0.16 -5.48 27.88
C VAL A 57 -1.29 -6.32 28.49
N ASP A 58 -2.15 -5.70 29.31
CA ASP A 58 -3.29 -6.39 29.93
C ASP A 58 -4.48 -6.55 28.96
N LEU A 59 -4.44 -5.85 27.81
CA LEU A 59 -5.48 -5.84 26.78
C LEU A 59 -5.02 -6.44 25.44
N MET A 60 -3.74 -6.81 25.33
CA MET A 60 -3.19 -7.34 24.09
C MET A 60 -3.64 -8.78 23.86
N ALA A 61 -3.69 -9.16 22.60
CA ALA A 61 -3.82 -10.56 22.19
C ALA A 61 -2.42 -11.10 21.80
N PRO A 62 -2.21 -12.43 21.91
CA PRO A 62 -1.07 -13.08 21.29
C PRO A 62 -1.04 -12.76 19.80
N VAL A 63 0.17 -12.60 19.25
CA VAL A 63 0.39 -12.37 17.82
C VAL A 63 1.00 -13.60 17.19
N LEU A 64 0.53 -13.96 16.00
CA LEU A 64 1.14 -14.99 15.16
C LEU A 64 2.53 -14.53 14.75
N ALA A 65 3.55 -15.34 15.04
CA ALA A 65 4.91 -15.13 14.58
C ALA A 65 5.23 -16.15 13.48
N VAL A 66 5.75 -15.69 12.34
CA VAL A 66 6.09 -16.52 11.19
C VAL A 66 7.50 -16.21 10.71
N PRO A 67 8.25 -17.20 10.17
CA PRO A 67 9.55 -16.93 9.56
C PRO A 67 9.40 -16.16 8.25
N GLU A 68 10.41 -15.37 7.86
CA GLU A 68 10.44 -14.65 6.58
C GLU A 68 10.28 -15.57 5.36
N ALA A 69 10.75 -16.82 5.45
CA ALA A 69 10.65 -17.81 4.39
C ALA A 69 9.28 -18.53 4.31
N ARG A 70 8.27 -18.11 5.08
CA ARG A 70 6.93 -18.70 5.05
C ARG A 70 6.22 -18.35 3.74
N ASP A 71 5.65 -19.35 3.07
CA ASP A 71 4.87 -19.13 1.86
C ASP A 71 3.58 -18.32 2.15
N LEU A 72 3.23 -17.39 1.25
CA LEU A 72 2.10 -16.46 1.45
C LEU A 72 0.74 -17.15 1.51
N ASP A 73 0.54 -18.23 0.75
CA ASP A 73 -0.69 -19.03 0.76
C ASP A 73 -0.89 -19.75 2.09
N GLU A 74 0.19 -20.28 2.68
CA GLU A 74 0.17 -20.86 4.01
C GLU A 74 -0.09 -19.79 5.09
N LEU A 75 0.56 -18.62 4.97
CA LEU A 75 0.35 -17.49 5.88
C LEU A 75 -1.12 -17.00 5.85
N LEU A 76 -1.75 -16.95 4.68
CA LEU A 76 -3.17 -16.61 4.55
C LEU A 76 -4.05 -17.57 5.34
N VAL A 77 -3.77 -18.87 5.28
CA VAL A 77 -4.50 -19.90 6.04
C VAL A 77 -4.28 -19.70 7.53
N ASP A 78 -3.04 -19.51 7.97
CA ASP A 78 -2.69 -19.31 9.39
C ASP A 78 -3.44 -18.11 9.99
N LEU A 79 -3.47 -16.98 9.27
CA LEU A 79 -4.19 -15.77 9.67
C LEU A 79 -5.71 -16.00 9.74
N ARG A 80 -6.30 -16.69 8.75
CA ARG A 80 -7.74 -16.95 8.71
C ARG A 80 -8.20 -17.90 9.78
N GLU A 81 -7.50 -19.01 9.98
CA GLU A 81 -7.85 -20.01 11.01
C GLU A 81 -7.68 -19.44 12.42
N GLY A 82 -6.65 -18.62 12.62
CA GLY A 82 -6.43 -17.92 13.89
C GLY A 82 -7.38 -16.74 14.13
N GLY A 83 -8.14 -16.30 13.12
CA GLY A 83 -8.92 -15.06 13.18
C GLY A 83 -8.06 -13.82 13.38
N GLN A 84 -6.78 -13.90 13.01
CA GLN A 84 -5.78 -12.85 13.19
C GLN A 84 -5.71 -11.98 11.94
N GLN A 85 -5.39 -10.71 12.13
CA GLN A 85 -5.33 -9.71 11.05
C GLN A 85 -3.91 -9.21 10.79
N LEU A 86 -2.97 -9.63 11.64
CA LEU A 86 -1.57 -9.19 11.64
C LEU A 86 -0.72 -10.35 12.13
N ALA A 87 0.42 -10.57 11.48
CA ALA A 87 1.48 -11.43 11.93
C ALA A 87 2.79 -10.65 12.05
N VAL A 88 3.66 -11.10 12.95
CA VAL A 88 5.04 -10.63 13.08
C VAL A 88 5.93 -11.56 12.27
N VAL A 89 6.78 -10.97 11.44
CA VAL A 89 7.76 -11.70 10.63
C VAL A 89 9.08 -11.75 11.40
N ILE A 90 9.60 -12.95 11.60
CA ILE A 90 10.81 -13.23 12.35
C ILE A 90 11.94 -13.59 11.38
N ASP A 91 13.11 -13.00 11.60
CA ASP A 91 14.33 -13.29 10.85
C ASP A 91 15.04 -14.56 11.34
N GLU A 92 16.15 -14.88 10.68
CA GLU A 92 16.97 -16.07 10.94
C GLU A 92 17.68 -16.05 12.30
N TYR A 93 17.80 -14.87 12.90
CA TYR A 93 18.45 -14.64 14.20
C TYR A 93 17.44 -14.58 15.35
N GLY A 94 16.13 -14.69 15.04
CA GLY A 94 15.04 -14.63 16.00
C GLY A 94 14.60 -13.21 16.34
N GLY A 95 15.06 -12.21 15.59
CA GLY A 95 14.60 -10.83 15.69
C GLY A 95 13.37 -10.57 14.82
N THR A 96 12.68 -9.46 15.08
CA THR A 96 11.53 -9.05 14.25
C THR A 96 12.03 -8.39 12.96
N ALA A 97 11.82 -9.04 11.82
CA ALA A 97 12.06 -8.46 10.51
C ALA A 97 11.00 -7.40 10.15
N GLY A 98 9.76 -7.59 10.61
CA GLY A 98 8.66 -6.68 10.33
C GLY A 98 7.30 -7.24 10.73
N ILE A 99 6.24 -6.66 10.15
CA ILE A 99 4.86 -7.11 10.29
C ILE A 99 4.23 -7.26 8.91
N VAL A 100 3.20 -8.09 8.84
CA VAL A 100 2.39 -8.28 7.64
C VAL A 100 0.93 -8.38 8.05
N THR A 101 0.03 -7.74 7.30
CA THR A 101 -1.42 -7.83 7.58
C THR A 101 -2.11 -8.83 6.67
N LEU A 102 -3.31 -9.25 7.07
CA LEU A 102 -4.16 -10.05 6.20
C LEU A 102 -4.48 -9.31 4.90
N GLU A 103 -4.62 -7.98 4.94
CA GLU A 103 -4.87 -7.19 3.74
C GLU A 103 -3.67 -7.24 2.78
N ASP A 104 -2.43 -7.10 3.29
CA ASP A 104 -1.21 -7.19 2.48
C ASP A 104 -1.08 -8.58 1.82
N VAL A 105 -1.31 -9.67 2.58
CA VAL A 105 -1.24 -11.04 2.05
C VAL A 105 -2.30 -11.27 0.97
N LEU A 106 -3.52 -10.74 1.18
CA LEU A 106 -4.57 -10.82 0.17
C LEU A 106 -4.22 -10.02 -1.08
N GLU A 107 -3.66 -8.82 -0.93
CA GLU A 107 -3.22 -7.98 -2.05
C GLU A 107 -2.15 -8.68 -2.89
N GLU A 108 -1.16 -9.34 -2.27
CA GLU A 108 -0.12 -10.05 -3.00
C GLU A 108 -0.62 -11.32 -3.72
N ILE A 109 -1.58 -12.04 -3.13
CA ILE A 109 -2.14 -13.27 -3.73
C ILE A 109 -3.13 -12.94 -4.84
N VAL A 110 -3.96 -11.92 -4.62
CA VAL A 110 -5.05 -11.56 -5.52
C VAL A 110 -4.60 -10.56 -6.59
N GLY A 111 -3.57 -9.76 -6.31
CA GLY A 111 -3.29 -8.51 -7.02
C GLY A 111 -4.36 -7.46 -6.70
N GLU A 112 -4.27 -6.27 -7.32
CA GLU A 112 -5.47 -5.47 -7.53
C GLU A 112 -6.45 -6.36 -8.29
N ILE A 113 -7.63 -6.64 -7.72
CA ILE A 113 -8.68 -7.33 -8.48
C ILE A 113 -9.05 -6.39 -9.62
N ASP A 114 -8.51 -6.64 -10.82
CA ASP A 114 -9.14 -6.19 -12.05
C ASP A 114 -10.43 -6.99 -12.17
N ASP A 115 -11.50 -6.43 -11.59
CA ASP A 115 -12.84 -6.93 -11.74
C ASP A 115 -13.18 -6.83 -13.23
N GLU A 116 -13.65 -7.95 -13.82
CA GLU A 116 -14.10 -7.95 -15.20
C GLU A 116 -15.23 -6.92 -15.41
N HIS A 117 -15.89 -6.47 -14.33
CA HIS A 117 -16.73 -5.28 -14.26
C HIS A 117 -16.65 -4.64 -12.84
N ASP A 118 -15.78 -3.65 -12.56
CA ASP A 118 -16.12 -2.42 -11.82
C ASP A 118 -14.91 -1.53 -11.38
N GLU A 119 -14.82 -0.38 -12.05
CA GLU A 119 -14.56 0.98 -11.53
C GLU A 119 -13.38 1.28 -10.59
N ILE A 120 -12.20 1.43 -11.20
CA ILE A 120 -11.19 2.51 -11.04
C ILE A 120 -11.47 3.45 -9.86
N THR A 121 -10.73 3.27 -8.76
CA THR A 121 -10.62 4.32 -7.73
C THR A 121 -9.76 5.48 -8.27
N THR A 122 -10.44 6.41 -8.91
CA THR A 122 -10.09 7.83 -9.09
C THR A 122 -8.67 8.14 -9.58
N THR A 123 -8.40 7.80 -10.83
CA THR A 123 -7.71 8.72 -11.75
C THR A 123 -8.34 8.54 -13.13
N LEU A 124 -9.54 9.11 -13.29
CA LEU A 124 -10.40 8.90 -14.45
C LEU A 124 -9.65 9.10 -15.77
N THR A 125 -9.76 8.11 -16.66
CA THR A 125 -9.57 8.28 -18.10
C THR A 125 -10.49 9.40 -18.57
N ARG A 126 -9.94 10.60 -18.82
CA ARG A 126 -10.71 11.77 -19.22
C ARG A 126 -10.44 12.10 -20.67
N VAL A 127 -11.45 11.90 -21.52
CA VAL A 127 -11.43 12.40 -22.90
C VAL A 127 -11.65 13.91 -22.86
N GLU A 128 -10.65 14.68 -23.28
CA GLU A 128 -10.71 16.15 -23.27
C GLU A 128 -11.16 16.73 -24.62
N ALA A 129 -10.79 16.07 -25.72
CA ALA A 129 -11.16 16.42 -27.10
C ALA A 129 -11.07 15.19 -28.00
N LEU A 130 -11.57 15.27 -29.24
CA LEU A 130 -11.38 14.21 -30.24
C LEU A 130 -9.88 13.90 -30.40
N GLY A 131 -9.47 12.71 -29.98
CA GLY A 131 -8.07 12.27 -30.03
C GLY A 131 -7.18 12.74 -28.87
N SER A 132 -7.72 13.26 -27.77
CA SER A 132 -6.94 13.62 -26.56
C SER A 132 -7.55 13.01 -25.31
N THR A 133 -6.79 12.15 -24.64
CA THR A 133 -7.24 11.41 -23.45
C THR A 133 -6.19 11.49 -22.35
N VAL A 134 -6.59 11.90 -21.14
CA VAL A 134 -5.74 11.84 -19.94
C VAL A 134 -5.97 10.52 -19.24
N ILE A 135 -4.91 9.76 -18.98
CA ILE A 135 -4.95 8.44 -18.33
C ILE A 135 -3.92 8.34 -17.19
N PRO A 136 -4.11 7.41 -16.23
CA PRO A 136 -3.06 7.06 -15.27
C PRO A 136 -1.79 6.64 -16.00
N ALA A 137 -0.64 7.10 -15.50
CA ALA A 137 0.65 6.72 -16.07
C ALA A 137 1.13 5.34 -15.58
N SER A 138 0.45 4.75 -14.61
CA SER A 138 0.71 3.38 -14.14
C SER A 138 0.23 2.30 -15.11
N LEU A 139 -0.66 2.63 -16.05
CA LEU A 139 -1.23 1.67 -16.99
C LEU A 139 -0.16 0.96 -17.83
N HIS A 140 -0.38 -0.33 -18.05
CA HIS A 140 0.40 -1.22 -18.91
C HIS A 140 0.04 -1.05 -20.41
N PRO A 141 0.87 -1.54 -21.34
CA PRO A 141 0.67 -1.36 -22.79
C PRO A 141 -0.71 -1.72 -23.32
N ASP A 142 -1.29 -2.83 -22.84
CA ASP A 142 -2.58 -3.30 -23.31
C ASP A 142 -3.72 -2.37 -22.88
N GLU A 143 -3.65 -1.83 -21.67
CA GLU A 143 -4.61 -0.88 -21.10
C GLU A 143 -4.51 0.48 -21.77
N VAL A 144 -3.29 0.97 -22.02
CA VAL A 144 -3.04 2.22 -22.75
C VAL A 144 -3.63 2.14 -24.16
N ARG A 145 -3.42 1.01 -24.85
CA ARG A 145 -4.01 0.75 -26.17
C ARG A 145 -5.53 0.72 -26.10
N ALA A 146 -6.12 0.06 -25.11
CA ALA A 146 -7.57 0.01 -24.93
C ALA A 146 -8.17 1.40 -24.67
N ALA A 147 -7.53 2.22 -23.84
CA ALA A 147 -8.03 3.54 -23.45
C ALA A 147 -7.86 4.63 -24.52
N THR A 148 -6.82 4.52 -25.36
CA THR A 148 -6.40 5.63 -26.24
C THR A 148 -6.21 5.24 -27.70
N GLY A 149 -6.03 3.95 -28.01
CA GLY A 149 -5.59 3.46 -29.31
C GLY A 149 -4.08 3.58 -29.55
N PHE A 150 -3.31 4.10 -28.58
CA PHE A 150 -1.86 4.20 -28.67
C PHE A 150 -1.21 2.85 -28.39
N GLU A 151 -0.44 2.34 -29.36
CA GLU A 151 0.40 1.17 -29.19
C GLU A 151 1.78 1.58 -28.67
N MET A 152 2.05 1.24 -27.41
CA MET A 152 3.37 1.48 -26.83
C MET A 152 4.43 0.63 -27.56
N PRO A 153 5.57 1.21 -27.98
CA PRO A 153 6.65 0.42 -28.57
C PRO A 153 7.27 -0.52 -27.53
N GLU A 154 7.93 -1.58 -27.99
CA GLU A 154 8.73 -2.46 -27.12
C GLU A 154 9.94 -1.70 -26.56
N GLY A 155 10.31 -1.98 -25.30
CA GLY A 155 11.44 -1.36 -24.61
C GLY A 155 11.63 -1.88 -23.20
N GLU A 156 12.60 -1.32 -22.46
CA GLU A 156 12.89 -1.64 -21.05
C GLU A 156 11.94 -0.88 -20.10
N TYR A 157 10.64 -0.98 -20.34
CA TYR A 157 9.60 -0.40 -19.50
C TYR A 157 8.33 -1.23 -19.57
N GLU A 158 7.56 -1.21 -18.48
CA GLU A 158 6.33 -2.00 -18.37
C GLU A 158 5.08 -1.10 -18.26
N THR A 159 5.25 0.21 -18.09
CA THR A 159 4.15 1.18 -17.88
C THR A 159 4.30 2.42 -18.75
N LEU A 160 3.22 3.19 -18.92
CA LEU A 160 3.24 4.45 -19.64
C LEU A 160 4.23 5.46 -19.01
N ALA A 161 4.31 5.51 -17.68
CA ALA A 161 5.29 6.33 -16.96
C ALA A 161 6.72 5.92 -17.32
N GLY A 162 6.99 4.61 -17.37
CA GLY A 162 8.30 4.07 -17.77
C GLY A 162 8.67 4.49 -19.19
N LEU A 163 7.74 4.39 -20.14
CA LEU A 163 7.94 4.87 -21.51
C LEU A 163 8.24 6.38 -21.54
N VAL A 164 7.47 7.20 -20.82
CA VAL A 164 7.70 8.66 -20.81
C VAL A 164 9.06 9.00 -20.20
N LEU A 165 9.46 8.33 -19.13
CA LEU A 165 10.79 8.49 -18.50
C LEU A 165 11.92 8.10 -19.45
N ASP A 166 11.79 6.94 -20.12
CA ASP A 166 12.75 6.48 -21.14
C ASP A 166 12.94 7.52 -22.24
N ARG A 167 11.84 8.08 -22.76
CA ARG A 167 11.90 9.09 -23.84
C ARG A 167 12.45 10.44 -23.40
N LEU A 168 12.22 10.84 -22.15
CA LEU A 168 12.67 12.13 -21.64
C LEU A 168 14.10 12.08 -21.08
N GLY A 169 14.57 10.91 -20.61
CA GLY A 169 15.92 10.71 -20.06
C GLY A 169 16.20 11.49 -18.77
N ARG A 170 15.16 11.99 -18.10
CA ARG A 170 15.23 12.76 -16.84
C ARG A 170 13.92 12.67 -16.07
N ILE A 171 13.95 13.06 -14.80
CA ILE A 171 12.71 13.25 -14.02
C ILE A 171 11.92 14.42 -14.65
N PRO A 172 10.65 14.20 -15.04
CA PRO A 172 9.86 15.21 -15.71
C PRO A 172 9.15 16.14 -14.73
N VAL A 173 8.63 17.22 -15.27
CA VAL A 173 7.69 18.13 -14.61
C VAL A 173 6.39 18.20 -15.41
N PRO A 174 5.25 18.58 -14.78
CA PRO A 174 4.00 18.81 -15.51
C PRO A 174 4.18 19.76 -16.70
N GLY A 175 3.65 19.37 -17.86
CA GLY A 175 3.80 20.06 -19.14
C GLY A 175 4.98 19.56 -19.99
N ASP A 176 5.87 18.71 -19.45
CA ASP A 176 6.87 18.03 -20.28
C ASP A 176 6.19 17.09 -21.28
N MET A 177 6.73 17.02 -22.50
CA MET A 177 6.15 16.21 -23.57
C MET A 177 7.20 15.42 -24.34
N CYS A 178 6.79 14.26 -24.84
CA CYS A 178 7.52 13.51 -25.85
C CYS A 178 6.60 13.05 -27.00
N THR A 179 7.20 12.63 -28.11
CA THR A 179 6.47 12.14 -29.29
C THR A 179 6.91 10.74 -29.63
N VAL A 180 5.93 9.84 -29.82
CA VAL A 180 6.17 8.43 -30.11
C VAL A 180 5.22 7.99 -31.23
N GLY A 181 5.76 7.58 -32.38
CA GLY A 181 4.94 7.11 -33.50
C GLY A 181 3.89 8.11 -34.00
N GLY A 182 4.16 9.42 -33.87
CA GLY A 182 3.20 10.48 -34.21
C GLY A 182 2.26 10.90 -33.08
N TRP A 183 2.15 10.10 -32.02
CA TRP A 183 1.39 10.43 -30.82
C TRP A 183 2.18 11.37 -29.93
N ARG A 184 1.49 12.28 -29.24
CA ARG A 184 2.08 13.16 -28.24
C ARG A 184 1.67 12.72 -26.84
N LEU A 185 2.66 12.54 -25.97
CA LEU A 185 2.49 12.21 -24.56
C LEU A 185 2.91 13.43 -23.74
N GLU A 186 2.01 13.98 -22.95
CA GLU A 186 2.27 15.14 -22.07
C GLU A 186 2.04 14.76 -20.61
N VAL A 187 3.00 15.06 -19.76
CA VAL A 187 2.88 14.86 -18.31
C VAL A 187 1.87 15.86 -17.75
N VAL A 188 0.76 15.38 -17.19
CA VAL A 188 -0.29 16.25 -16.64
C VAL A 188 -0.08 16.47 -15.15
N ALA A 189 0.25 15.44 -14.40
CA ALA A 189 0.51 15.52 -12.97
C ALA A 189 1.64 14.60 -12.52
N MET A 190 2.35 15.05 -11.49
CA MET A 190 3.37 14.29 -10.78
C MET A 190 2.89 14.02 -9.35
N GLU A 191 3.19 12.84 -8.83
CA GLU A 191 3.06 12.49 -7.42
C GLU A 191 4.46 12.22 -6.86
N ARG A 192 4.99 13.20 -6.11
CA ARG A 192 6.40 13.23 -5.68
C ARG A 192 7.35 13.08 -6.89
N LEU A 193 7.96 11.91 -7.06
CA LEU A 193 8.89 11.59 -8.14
C LEU A 193 8.27 10.73 -9.25
N ARG A 194 7.01 10.32 -9.09
CA ARG A 194 6.29 9.45 -10.03
C ARG A 194 5.40 10.29 -10.95
N ILE A 195 5.32 9.91 -12.22
CA ILE A 195 4.32 10.47 -13.14
C ILE A 195 2.96 9.88 -12.73
N ALA A 196 2.00 10.73 -12.36
CA ALA A 196 0.66 10.28 -11.97
C ALA A 196 -0.24 10.11 -13.18
N THR A 197 -0.28 11.12 -14.06
CA THR A 197 -1.13 11.13 -15.25
C THR A 197 -0.41 11.67 -16.48
N VAL A 198 -0.78 11.10 -17.62
CA VAL A 198 -0.30 11.50 -18.94
C VAL A 198 -1.49 11.77 -19.85
N ARG A 199 -1.43 12.88 -20.57
CA ARG A 199 -2.30 13.17 -21.70
C ARG A 199 -1.71 12.55 -22.95
N VAL A 200 -2.47 11.67 -23.57
CA VAL A 200 -2.15 10.98 -24.82
C VAL A 200 -2.96 11.62 -25.94
N VAL A 201 -2.27 12.15 -26.93
CA VAL A 201 -2.87 12.84 -28.08
C VAL A 201 -2.53 12.10 -29.37
N ALA A 202 -3.55 11.70 -30.12
CA ALA A 202 -3.46 11.06 -31.42
C ALA A 202 -2.82 11.98 -32.48
N PRO A 203 -2.15 11.41 -33.50
CA PRO A 203 -1.51 12.16 -34.58
C PRO A 203 -2.47 13.01 -35.44
#